data_AF-A0AAV2NLJ7-F1
#
_entry.id   AF-A0AAV2NLJ7-F1
#
_cell.length_a   1.000
_cell.length_b   1.000
_cell.length_c   1.000
_cell.angle_alpha   90.00
_cell.angle_beta   90.00
_cell.angle_gamma   90.00
#
_symmetry.space_group_name_H-M   'P 1'
#
loop_
_entity.id
_entity.type
_entity.pdbx_description
1 polymer ?
#
loop_
_entity_poly.entity_id
_entity_poly.type
_entity_poly.pdbx_seq_one_letter_code
_entity_poly.pdbx_strand_id
1 'polypeptide(L)'
;MNYSLHAVLFLFISAVDIIIAEFTADDCKMLGFNKANVLCSTCERFNNPELEKILATCKECCLKDNDNDLSGSKRYPKAVLEVCTCKFGQYPQIQAFIKSDRPKKYKNLSIKYVRGLDPIIKLYDEENRIEDILDIHKWDTDSVDEFLSTHLSKD
;
A
#
# COMPACT_ATOMS: atom_id res chain seq x y z
N MET A 1 41.17 23.29 43.09
CA MET A 1 41.59 22.37 42.01
C MET A 1 40.48 21.44 41.52
N ASN A 2 39.53 20.98 42.35
CA ASN A 2 38.51 20.00 41.93
C ASN A 2 37.43 20.56 40.97
N TYR A 3 37.02 21.83 41.12
CA TYR A 3 36.02 22.46 40.23
C TYR A 3 36.49 22.58 38.77
N SER A 4 37.79 22.77 38.54
CA SER A 4 38.35 22.85 37.19
C SER A 4 38.36 21.48 36.50
N LEU A 5 38.58 20.40 37.27
CA LEU A 5 38.51 19.02 36.75
C LEU A 5 37.07 18.64 36.38
N HIS A 6 36.08 18.99 37.20
CA HIS A 6 34.68 18.77 36.90
C HIS A 6 34.18 19.60 35.71
N ALA A 7 34.66 20.85 35.56
CA ALA A 7 34.33 21.68 34.40
C ALA A 7 34.89 21.10 33.10
N VAL A 8 36.13 20.58 33.11
CA VAL A 8 36.74 19.92 31.94
C VAL A 8 36.02 18.60 31.62
N LEU A 9 35.62 17.83 32.64
CA LEU A 9 34.85 16.59 32.46
C LEU A 9 33.47 16.86 31.84
N PHE A 10 32.78 17.91 32.29
CA PHE A 10 31.48 18.28 31.76
C PHE A 10 31.57 18.78 30.30
N LEU A 11 32.66 19.50 29.97
CA LEU A 11 32.95 19.95 28.61
C LEU A 11 33.26 18.79 27.64
N PHE A 12 33.88 17.71 28.16
CA PHE A 12 34.14 16.48 27.39
C PHE A 12 32.86 15.68 27.10
N ILE A 13 31.91 15.63 28.03
CA ILE A 13 30.65 14.90 27.87
C ILE A 13 29.73 15.58 26.85
N SER A 14 29.78 16.91 26.74
CA SER A 14 29.00 17.65 25.74
C SER A 14 29.52 17.53 24.30
N ALA A 15 30.73 16.98 24.09
CA ALA A 15 31.35 16.83 22.77
C ALA A 15 31.08 15.45 22.13
N VAL A 16 30.23 14.62 22.75
CA VAL A 16 29.87 13.31 22.19
C VAL A 16 28.71 13.51 21.21
N ASP A 17 29.05 13.61 19.93
CA ASP A 17 28.05 13.56 18.85
C ASP A 17 27.40 12.16 18.84
N ILE A 18 26.07 12.12 18.96
CA ILE A 18 25.30 10.89 18.83
C ILE A 18 25.28 10.52 17.33
N ILE A 19 26.15 9.58 16.94
CA ILE A 19 26.14 9.02 15.59
C ILE A 19 24.94 8.08 15.48
N ILE A 20 23.92 8.49 14.74
CA ILE A 20 22.82 7.60 14.33
C ILE A 20 23.33 6.83 13.10
N ALA A 21 23.72 5.57 13.31
CA ALA A 21 24.08 4.68 12.21
C ALA A 21 22.80 4.14 11.57
N GLU A 22 22.61 4.43 10.28
CA GLU A 22 21.52 3.83 9.50
C GLU A 22 21.99 2.52 8.85
N PHE A 23 21.13 1.50 8.83
CA PHE A 23 21.43 0.23 8.17
C PHE A 23 21.59 0.42 6.67
N THR A 24 22.67 -0.10 6.08
CA THR A 24 22.85 -0.14 4.63
C THR A 24 22.01 -1.26 4.00
N ALA A 25 21.90 -1.29 2.67
CA ALA A 25 21.21 -2.36 1.97
C ALA A 25 21.86 -3.74 2.20
N ASP A 26 23.19 -3.78 2.33
CA ASP A 26 23.94 -5.01 2.60
C ASP A 26 23.74 -5.50 4.04
N ASP A 27 23.67 -4.59 5.02
CA ASP A 27 23.38 -4.96 6.41
C ASP A 27 21.98 -5.57 6.54
N CYS A 28 20.98 -4.93 5.91
CA CYS A 28 19.62 -5.47 5.85
C CYS A 28 19.57 -6.84 5.19
N LYS A 29 20.34 -7.04 4.12
CA LYS A 29 20.46 -8.33 3.43
C LYS A 29 21.07 -9.41 4.32
N MET A 30 22.07 -9.09 5.15
CA MET A 30 22.63 -10.02 6.15
C MET A 30 21.60 -10.41 7.22
N LEU A 31 20.67 -9.50 7.53
CA LEU A 31 19.56 -9.75 8.46
C LEU A 31 18.37 -10.45 7.80
N GLY A 32 18.44 -10.74 6.49
CA GLY A 32 17.40 -11.45 5.73
C GLY A 32 16.35 -10.53 5.09
N PHE A 33 16.52 -9.22 5.13
CA PHE A 33 15.59 -8.24 4.55
C PHE A 33 16.12 -7.69 3.24
N ASN A 34 15.24 -7.57 2.24
CA ASN A 34 15.57 -6.86 1.00
C ASN A 34 15.11 -5.40 1.10
N LYS A 35 16.04 -4.49 1.40
CA LYS A 35 15.76 -3.06 1.59
C LYS A 35 15.07 -2.39 0.40
N ALA A 36 15.21 -2.93 -0.82
CA ALA A 36 14.56 -2.38 -2.01
C ALA A 36 13.09 -2.82 -2.19
N ASN A 37 12.66 -3.90 -1.52
CA ASN A 37 11.36 -4.53 -1.76
C ASN A 37 10.49 -4.67 -0.50
N VAL A 38 11.05 -4.54 0.69
CA VAL A 38 10.31 -4.69 1.95
C VAL A 38 9.60 -3.37 2.28
N LEU A 39 8.27 -3.40 2.31
CA LEU A 39 7.42 -2.28 2.71
C LEU A 39 7.18 -2.28 4.23
N CYS A 40 7.11 -1.12 4.88
CA CYS A 40 7.00 -1.04 6.35
C CYS A 40 5.70 -1.64 6.89
N SER A 41 4.61 -1.54 6.14
CA SER A 41 3.36 -2.28 6.35
C SER A 41 3.54 -3.79 6.50
N THR A 42 4.50 -4.39 5.82
CA THR A 42 4.82 -5.81 5.96
C THR A 42 5.40 -6.11 7.35
N CYS A 43 6.11 -5.15 7.94
CA CYS A 43 6.68 -5.29 9.28
C CYS A 43 5.61 -5.36 10.37
N GLU A 44 4.45 -4.71 10.18
CA GLU A 44 3.35 -4.72 11.15
C GLU A 44 2.70 -6.10 11.32
N ARG A 45 2.93 -7.02 10.38
CA ARG A 45 2.49 -8.42 10.49
C ARG A 45 3.25 -9.19 11.57
N PHE A 46 4.40 -8.68 12.02
CA PHE A 46 5.22 -9.26 13.08
C PHE A 46 4.91 -8.67 14.47
N ASN A 47 3.74 -8.06 14.67
CA ASN A 47 3.32 -7.47 15.95
C ASN A 47 2.93 -8.50 17.03
N ASN A 48 3.78 -9.52 17.20
CA ASN A 48 3.70 -10.52 18.25
C ASN A 48 4.89 -10.30 19.20
N PRO A 49 4.71 -10.34 20.53
CA PRO A 49 5.80 -10.20 21.50
C PRO A 49 6.99 -11.14 21.26
N GLU A 50 6.78 -12.33 20.70
CA GLU A 50 7.88 -13.27 20.38
C GLU A 50 8.76 -12.79 19.21
N LEU A 51 8.23 -11.90 18.36
CA LEU A 51 8.85 -11.42 17.12
C LEU A 51 9.27 -9.95 17.21
N GLU A 52 9.28 -9.35 18.40
CA GLU A 52 9.62 -7.94 18.64
C GLU A 52 10.98 -7.55 18.05
N LYS A 53 11.98 -8.43 18.18
CA LYS A 53 13.31 -8.23 17.61
C LYS A 53 13.29 -8.16 16.08
N ILE A 54 12.47 -8.99 15.45
CA ILE A 54 12.32 -9.04 13.98
C ILE A 54 11.55 -7.82 13.50
N LEU A 55 10.52 -7.39 14.24
CA LEU A 55 9.76 -6.18 13.95
C LEU A 55 10.66 -4.94 14.01
N ALA A 56 11.52 -4.81 15.03
CA ALA A 56 12.46 -3.70 15.14
C ALA A 56 13.42 -3.64 13.93
N THR A 57 14.08 -4.76 13.61
CA THR A 57 15.01 -4.82 12.48
C THR A 57 14.31 -4.62 11.13
N CYS A 58 13.10 -5.15 10.96
CA CYS A 58 12.30 -4.93 9.75
C CYS A 58 12.01 -3.45 9.53
N LYS A 59 11.65 -2.72 10.61
CA LYS A 59 11.35 -1.28 10.55
C LYS A 59 12.55 -0.42 10.17
N GLU A 60 13.76 -0.87 10.49
CA GLU A 60 15.00 -0.19 10.09
C GLU A 60 15.39 -0.48 8.63
N CYS A 61 14.87 -1.57 8.06
CA CYS A 61 15.19 -2.05 6.72
C CYS A 61 14.06 -1.89 5.70
N CYS A 62 12.91 -1.34 6.07
CA CYS A 62 11.77 -1.18 5.19
C CYS A 62 11.76 0.16 4.45
N LEU A 63 11.14 0.15 3.28
CA LEU A 63 10.70 1.36 2.60
C LEU A 63 9.42 1.82 3.26
N LYS A 64 9.41 3.10 3.64
CA LYS A 64 8.16 3.76 4.05
C LYS A 64 7.16 3.56 2.93
N ASP A 65 6.00 3.04 3.28
CA ASP A 65 4.89 2.97 2.35
C ASP A 65 4.66 4.40 1.85
N ASN A 66 4.86 4.67 0.56
CA ASN A 66 4.25 5.86 -0.01
C ASN A 66 2.76 5.67 0.22
N ASP A 67 2.14 6.58 0.97
CA ASP A 67 0.74 6.49 1.47
C ASP A 67 -0.31 6.18 0.39
N ASN A 68 0.09 6.21 -0.89
CA ASN A 68 -0.79 6.01 -2.03
C ASN A 68 -0.75 4.61 -2.65
N ASP A 69 0.29 3.80 -2.48
CA ASP A 69 0.48 2.73 -3.46
C ASP A 69 0.04 1.33 -3.03
N LEU A 70 0.49 0.71 -1.93
CA LEU A 70 0.37 -0.76 -1.90
C LEU A 70 0.07 -1.44 -0.58
N SER A 71 -0.18 -0.74 0.53
CA SER A 71 -0.46 -1.43 1.78
C SER A 71 -1.24 -0.60 2.81
N GLY A 72 -2.57 -0.55 2.65
CA GLY A 72 -3.45 -0.65 3.82
C GLY A 72 -4.22 0.59 4.32
N SER A 73 -4.26 1.73 3.63
CA SER A 73 -5.03 2.88 4.17
C SER A 73 -5.85 3.69 3.17
N LYS A 74 -5.49 3.74 1.88
CA LYS A 74 -6.25 4.55 0.93
C LYS A 74 -7.45 3.79 0.39
N ARG A 75 -8.60 4.04 1.00
CA ARG A 75 -9.89 3.58 0.48
C ARG A 75 -10.52 4.67 -0.38
N TYR A 76 -10.86 4.31 -1.60
CA TYR A 76 -11.53 5.20 -2.52
C TYR A 76 -13.01 5.31 -2.15
N PRO A 77 -13.53 6.54 -1.98
CA PRO A 77 -14.95 6.75 -1.74
C PRO A 77 -15.82 6.36 -2.94
N LYS A 78 -15.25 6.26 -4.14
CA LYS A 78 -16.01 5.94 -5.35
C LYS A 78 -15.16 5.28 -6.44
N ALA A 79 -15.77 4.34 -7.15
CA ALA A 79 -15.22 3.76 -8.38
C ALA A 79 -16.23 3.70 -9.51
N VAL A 80 -15.73 3.79 -10.75
CA VAL A 80 -16.50 3.60 -11.97
C VAL A 80 -15.85 2.52 -12.83
N LEU A 81 -16.56 1.43 -13.07
CA LEU A 81 -16.18 0.38 -14.01
C LEU A 81 -16.69 0.76 -15.40
N GLU A 82 -15.80 1.14 -16.31
CA GLU A 82 -16.12 1.45 -17.71
C GLU A 82 -15.91 0.21 -18.59
N VAL A 83 -16.94 -0.19 -19.33
CA VAL A 83 -16.90 -1.39 -20.20
C VAL A 83 -17.64 -1.20 -21.51
N CYS A 84 -17.31 -1.98 -22.54
CA CYS A 84 -18.13 -2.11 -23.75
C CYS A 84 -18.90 -3.44 -23.79
N THR A 85 -20.20 -3.39 -24.00
CA THR A 85 -21.00 -4.60 -24.30
C THR A 85 -20.54 -5.30 -25.59
N CYS A 86 -20.01 -4.54 -26.54
CA CYS A 86 -19.43 -5.04 -27.78
C CYS A 86 -18.21 -5.95 -27.59
N LYS A 87 -17.51 -5.83 -26.45
CA LYS A 87 -16.30 -6.61 -26.14
C LYS A 87 -16.52 -7.71 -25.10
N PHE A 88 -17.77 -7.95 -24.69
CA PHE A 88 -18.06 -9.01 -23.71
C PHE A 88 -17.75 -10.43 -24.20
N GLY A 89 -17.76 -10.67 -25.52
CA GLY A 89 -17.28 -11.93 -26.08
C GLY A 89 -15.78 -12.15 -25.86
N GLN A 90 -15.00 -11.06 -25.83
CA GLN A 90 -13.56 -11.09 -25.58
C GLN A 90 -13.24 -11.16 -24.08
N TYR A 91 -14.10 -10.58 -23.23
CA TYR A 91 -13.93 -10.51 -21.78
C TYR A 91 -15.12 -11.17 -21.03
N PRO A 92 -15.36 -12.47 -21.21
CA PRO A 92 -16.50 -13.16 -20.62
C PRO A 92 -16.50 -13.11 -19.08
N GLN A 93 -15.33 -13.07 -18.45
CA GLN A 93 -15.17 -12.95 -17.01
C GLN A 93 -15.64 -11.60 -16.46
N ILE A 94 -15.37 -10.50 -17.17
CA ILE A 94 -15.89 -9.17 -16.79
C ILE A 94 -17.41 -9.12 -16.95
N GLN A 95 -17.94 -9.71 -18.02
CA GLN A 95 -19.39 -9.85 -18.18
C GLN A 95 -20.01 -10.65 -17.03
N ALA A 96 -19.37 -11.74 -16.61
CA ALA A 96 -19.83 -12.58 -15.51
C ALA A 96 -19.86 -11.82 -14.18
N PHE A 97 -18.85 -10.99 -13.90
CA PHE A 97 -18.83 -10.10 -12.74
C PHE A 97 -20.06 -9.18 -12.76
N ILE A 98 -20.27 -8.44 -13.86
CA ILE A 98 -21.37 -7.46 -14.00
C ILE A 98 -22.76 -8.10 -13.87
N LYS A 99 -22.95 -9.30 -14.43
CA LYS A 99 -24.24 -10.01 -14.39
C LYS A 99 -24.51 -10.75 -13.08
N SER A 100 -23.50 -10.93 -12.23
CA SER A 100 -23.64 -11.58 -10.93
C SER A 100 -24.17 -10.62 -9.86
N ASP A 101 -24.33 -11.12 -8.63
CA ASP A 101 -24.68 -10.28 -7.47
C ASP A 101 -23.47 -9.57 -6.85
N ARG A 102 -22.24 -9.87 -7.29
CA ARG A 102 -21.00 -9.26 -6.73
C ARG A 102 -20.99 -7.72 -6.80
N PRO A 103 -21.37 -7.06 -7.91
CA PRO A 103 -21.35 -5.60 -7.99
C PRO A 103 -22.29 -4.95 -6.96
N LYS A 104 -23.40 -5.62 -6.61
CA LYS A 104 -24.38 -5.11 -5.64
C LYS A 104 -23.83 -4.99 -4.22
N LYS A 105 -22.72 -5.66 -3.91
CA LYS A 105 -22.01 -5.53 -2.63
C LYS A 105 -21.41 -4.13 -2.44
N TYR A 106 -21.14 -3.41 -3.54
CA TYR A 106 -20.43 -2.14 -3.53
C TYR A 106 -21.37 -0.99 -3.89
N LYS A 107 -21.84 -0.26 -2.88
CA LYS A 107 -22.69 0.94 -3.11
C LYS A 107 -21.96 2.05 -3.86
N ASN A 108 -20.65 2.11 -3.66
CA ASN A 108 -19.75 3.13 -4.21
C ASN A 108 -19.20 2.75 -5.60
N LEU A 109 -19.66 1.64 -6.17
CA LEU A 109 -19.31 1.20 -7.52
C LEU A 109 -20.42 1.58 -8.51
N SER A 110 -20.05 2.29 -9.57
CA SER A 110 -20.93 2.54 -10.72
C SER A 110 -20.43 1.83 -11.97
N ILE A 111 -21.34 1.31 -12.80
CA ILE A 111 -20.97 0.67 -14.07
C ILE A 111 -21.39 1.58 -15.21
N LYS A 112 -20.46 1.89 -16.11
CA LYS A 112 -20.70 2.78 -17.25
C LYS A 112 -20.34 2.07 -18.54
N TYR A 113 -21.27 2.13 -19.50
CA TYR A 113 -21.09 1.49 -20.79
C TYR A 113 -20.52 2.47 -21.80
N VAL A 114 -19.30 2.25 -22.26
CA VAL A 114 -18.60 3.09 -23.22
C VAL A 114 -18.18 2.23 -24.42
N ARG A 115 -18.47 2.71 -25.63
CA ARG A 115 -18.20 1.92 -26.84
C ARG A 115 -16.70 1.84 -27.14
N GLY A 116 -16.24 0.66 -27.53
CA GLY A 116 -14.89 0.43 -28.03
C GLY A 116 -13.79 0.34 -26.95
N LEU A 117 -14.08 0.74 -25.71
CA LEU A 117 -13.11 0.66 -24.62
C LEU A 117 -12.94 -0.77 -24.10
N ASP A 118 -11.69 -1.09 -23.79
CA ASP A 118 -11.38 -2.26 -22.96
C ASP A 118 -11.80 -1.99 -21.51
N PRO A 119 -12.10 -3.04 -20.72
CA PRO A 119 -12.56 -2.89 -19.35
C PRO A 119 -11.54 -2.17 -18.47
N ILE A 120 -11.94 -1.06 -17.86
CA ILE A 120 -11.10 -0.28 -16.93
C ILE A 120 -11.88 0.10 -15.67
N ILE A 121 -11.18 0.23 -14.55
CA ILE A 121 -11.71 0.78 -13.30
C ILE A 121 -11.10 2.16 -13.10
N LYS A 122 -11.95 3.17 -12.90
CA LYS A 122 -11.54 4.53 -12.49
C LYS A 122 -11.84 4.73 -11.02
N LEU A 123 -10.83 5.14 -10.26
CA LEU A 123 -10.90 5.40 -8.84
C LEU A 123 -10.97 6.90 -8.61
N TYR A 124 -11.85 7.33 -7.70
CA TYR A 124 -12.13 8.73 -7.44
C TYR A 124 -11.86 9.10 -5.99
N ASP A 125 -11.38 10.32 -5.78
CA ASP A 125 -11.23 10.94 -4.46
C ASP A 125 -12.57 11.51 -3.93
N GLU A 126 -12.55 12.08 -2.72
CA GLU A 126 -13.72 12.71 -2.08
C GLU A 126 -14.26 13.92 -2.88
N GLU A 127 -13.39 14.56 -3.65
CA GLU A 127 -13.72 15.71 -4.50
C GLU A 127 -14.21 15.30 -5.90
N ASN A 128 -14.46 13.99 -6.12
CA ASN A 128 -14.86 13.39 -7.40
C ASN A 128 -13.85 13.62 -8.55
N ARG A 129 -12.56 13.81 -8.23
CA ARG A 129 -11.49 13.80 -9.23
C ARG A 129 -10.97 12.38 -9.42
N ILE A 130 -10.52 12.09 -10.64
CA ILE A 130 -9.91 10.79 -10.95
C ILE A 130 -8.54 10.78 -10.31
N GLU A 131 -8.33 9.80 -9.44
CA GLU A 131 -7.04 9.60 -8.79
C GLU A 131 -6.22 8.53 -9.52
N ASP A 132 -6.87 7.44 -9.91
CA ASP A 132 -6.20 6.32 -10.58
C ASP A 132 -7.10 5.61 -11.61
N ILE A 133 -6.48 4.97 -12.60
CA ILE A 133 -7.13 4.23 -13.67
C ILE A 133 -6.41 2.89 -13.88
N LEU A 134 -7.13 1.81 -13.66
CA LEU A 134 -6.62 0.45 -13.78
C LEU A 134 -7.23 -0.25 -14.99
N ASP A 135 -6.37 -0.88 -15.77
CA ASP A 135 -6.77 -1.79 -16.84
C ASP A 135 -6.96 -3.20 -16.28
N ILE A 136 -8.17 -3.74 -16.44
CA ILE A 136 -8.58 -5.03 -15.86
C ILE A 136 -8.84 -6.10 -16.92
N HIS A 137 -8.45 -5.90 -18.18
CA HIS A 137 -8.74 -6.85 -19.27
C HIS A 137 -8.22 -8.27 -19.02
N LYS A 138 -7.18 -8.43 -18.19
CA LYS A 138 -6.60 -9.74 -17.81
C LYS A 138 -7.15 -10.31 -16.50
N TRP A 139 -7.99 -9.57 -15.78
CA TRP A 139 -8.46 -9.98 -14.47
C TRP A 139 -9.62 -10.96 -14.60
N ASP A 140 -9.75 -11.85 -13.62
CA ASP A 140 -10.91 -12.73 -13.45
C ASP A 140 -11.97 -12.10 -12.52
N THR A 141 -13.10 -12.79 -12.34
CA THR A 141 -14.20 -12.29 -11.51
C THR A 141 -13.82 -12.11 -10.05
N ASP A 142 -12.92 -12.93 -9.54
CA ASP A 142 -12.56 -12.96 -8.12
C ASP A 142 -11.53 -11.90 -7.81
N SER A 143 -10.54 -11.69 -8.69
CA SER A 143 -9.57 -10.61 -8.62
C SER A 143 -10.25 -9.23 -8.62
N VAL A 144 -11.27 -9.04 -9.46
CA VAL A 144 -12.07 -7.80 -9.48
C VAL A 144 -12.82 -7.63 -8.14
N ASP A 145 -13.45 -8.68 -7.62
CA ASP A 145 -14.18 -8.62 -6.35
C ASP A 145 -13.24 -8.31 -5.18
N GLU A 146 -12.11 -9.02 -5.09
CA GLU A 146 -11.10 -8.83 -4.05
C GLU A 146 -10.52 -7.42 -4.06
N PHE A 147 -10.14 -6.92 -5.25
CA PHE A 147 -9.61 -5.58 -5.41
C PHE A 147 -10.59 -4.53 -4.91
N LEU A 148 -11.85 -4.59 -5.36
CA LEU A 148 -12.90 -3.64 -4.95
C LEU A 148 -13.17 -3.74 -3.45
N SER A 149 -13.18 -4.95 -2.87
CA SER A 149 -13.42 -5.15 -1.44
C SER A 149 -12.33 -4.58 -0.53
N THR A 150 -11.10 -4.50 -1.06
CA THR A 150 -9.92 -4.01 -0.34
C THR A 150 -9.78 -2.50 -0.48
N HIS A 151 -10.05 -1.96 -1.67
CA HIS A 151 -9.76 -0.58 -2.04
C HIS A 151 -10.98 0.35 -1.97
N LEU A 152 -12.21 -0.15 -1.90
CA LEU A 152 -13.38 0.71 -1.72
C LEU A 152 -13.72 0.93 -0.24
N SER A 153 -14.15 2.16 0.07
CA SER A 153 -14.74 2.48 1.36
C SER A 153 -16.02 1.66 1.59
N LYS A 154 -16.08 1.00 2.75
CA LYS A 154 -17.26 0.27 3.24
C LYS A 154 -18.08 1.26 4.06
N ASP A 155 -19.24 1.65 3.54
CA ASP A 155 -20.25 2.41 4.29
C ASP A 155 -21.04 1.50 5.24
#